data_AF-F4WRZ2-F1
#
_entry.id   AF-F4WRZ2-F1
#
_cell.length_a   1.000
_cell.length_b   1.000
_cell.length_c   1.000
_cell.angle_alpha   90.00
_cell.angle_beta   90.00
_cell.angle_gamma   90.00
#
_symmetry.space_group_name_H-M   'P 1'
#
loop_
_entity.id
_entity.type
_entity.pdbx_description
1 polymer ?
#
loop_
_entity_poly.entity_id
_entity_poly.type
_entity_poly.pdbx_seq_one_letter_code
_entity_poly.pdbx_strand_id
1 'polypeptide(L)'
;MASNIDNLTLPVEAVIMEEQEKQGYVNVPERILDNVSLETIKVLEILSKQASVKPRNQNGIPIKYDKSRSVDDNSLKPYEEFLVYIRIYEPFKSQPRSLKYRTSIPVLKLKSVISILGSQTLYELRQKIMCQSDLSITKEISENPNQRPESMAKDVYQSGFFYIEDTFYNDTSVSTNIDYSNIILEWATVRDIGPFKVATMDALINSLYTKFGFPWVYQHQGCCEHLIVLTDAR
;
A
#
# COMPACT_ATOMS: atom_id res chain seq x y z
N MET A 1 -19.13 -15.97 -44.69
CA MET A 1 -18.62 -14.59 -44.51
C MET A 1 -18.10 -14.48 -43.09
N ALA A 2 -16.79 -14.57 -42.90
CA ALA A 2 -16.16 -14.38 -41.60
C ALA A 2 -15.57 -12.97 -41.55
N SER A 3 -16.01 -12.17 -40.59
CA SER A 3 -15.55 -10.80 -40.35
C SER A 3 -14.19 -10.84 -39.64
N ASN A 4 -13.16 -10.30 -40.30
CA ASN A 4 -11.81 -10.16 -39.78
C ASN A 4 -11.72 -8.92 -38.85
N ILE A 5 -11.06 -9.07 -37.70
CA ILE A 5 -11.00 -8.10 -36.59
C ILE A 5 -9.75 -7.20 -36.71
N ASP A 6 -8.90 -7.43 -37.71
CA ASP A 6 -7.57 -6.84 -37.81
C ASP A 6 -7.49 -5.35 -38.24
N ASN A 7 -8.60 -4.60 -38.28
CA ASN A 7 -8.63 -3.24 -38.85
C ASN A 7 -9.20 -2.16 -37.91
N LEU A 8 -9.15 -2.34 -36.58
CA LEU A 8 -9.76 -1.39 -35.64
C LEU A 8 -8.81 -0.44 -34.90
N THR A 9 -7.53 -0.33 -35.28
CA THR A 9 -6.63 0.68 -34.70
C THR A 9 -6.29 1.74 -35.74
N LEU A 10 -6.67 2.99 -35.47
CA LEU A 10 -6.28 4.12 -36.30
C LEU A 10 -4.77 4.34 -36.14
N PRO A 11 -4.01 4.60 -37.22
CA PRO A 11 -2.54 4.72 -37.17
C PRO A 11 -2.04 5.84 -36.24
N VAL A 12 -2.91 6.78 -35.85
CA VAL A 12 -2.62 7.83 -34.85
C VAL A 12 -2.48 7.27 -33.43
N GLU A 13 -3.16 6.17 -33.09
CA GLU A 13 -3.11 5.57 -31.75
C GLU A 13 -1.82 4.75 -31.53
N ALA A 14 -1.26 4.16 -32.58
CA ALA A 14 0.01 3.43 -32.52
C ALA A 14 1.20 4.36 -32.25
N VAL A 15 1.18 5.58 -32.82
CA VAL A 15 2.25 6.58 -32.62
C VAL A 15 2.22 7.16 -31.20
N ILE A 16 1.02 7.35 -30.63
CA ILE A 16 0.86 7.83 -29.25
C ILE A 16 1.30 6.76 -28.24
N MET A 17 1.09 5.47 -28.52
CA MET A 17 1.61 4.38 -27.68
C MET A 17 3.14 4.26 -27.74
N GLU A 18 3.76 4.42 -28.92
CA GLU A 18 5.22 4.41 -29.04
C GLU A 18 5.89 5.63 -28.37
N GLU A 19 5.26 6.80 -28.39
CA GLU A 19 5.76 7.99 -27.68
C GLU A 19 5.62 7.85 -26.16
N GLN A 20 4.52 7.25 -25.67
CA GLN A 20 4.34 6.99 -24.24
C GLN A 20 5.23 5.87 -23.70
N GLU A 21 5.53 4.82 -24.48
CA GLU A 21 6.49 3.79 -24.08
C GLU A 21 7.94 4.31 -24.01
N LYS A 22 8.29 5.35 -24.76
CA LYS A 22 9.61 6.00 -24.67
C LYS A 22 9.76 6.91 -23.45
N GLN A 23 8.67 7.32 -22.80
CA GLN A 23 8.69 8.27 -21.67
C GLN A 23 8.57 7.61 -20.29
N GLY A 24 8.63 6.28 -20.21
CA GLY A 24 8.70 5.53 -18.95
C GLY A 24 10.09 5.42 -18.34
N TYR A 25 11.11 6.11 -18.88
CA TYR A 25 12.41 6.21 -18.23
C TYR A 25 12.40 7.37 -17.24
N VAL A 26 12.80 7.07 -16.01
CA VAL A 26 13.26 8.09 -15.07
C VAL A 26 14.46 8.77 -15.75
N ASN A 27 14.23 9.88 -16.45
CA ASN A 27 15.30 10.80 -16.80
C ASN A 27 15.84 11.34 -15.48
N VAL A 28 16.91 10.71 -14.99
CA VAL A 28 17.73 11.24 -13.91
C VAL A 28 18.23 12.60 -14.40
N PRO A 29 17.94 13.72 -13.72
CA PRO A 29 18.43 15.01 -14.14
C PRO A 29 19.96 14.97 -14.20
N GLU A 30 20.55 15.27 -15.36
CA GLU A 30 22.01 15.32 -15.60
C GLU A 30 22.77 16.20 -14.58
N ARG A 31 22.07 17.06 -13.83
CA ARG A 31 22.68 17.96 -12.84
C ARG A 31 23.06 17.29 -11.51
N ILE A 32 22.73 16.01 -11.29
CA ILE A 32 23.17 15.28 -10.08
C ILE A 32 24.56 14.65 -10.30
N LEU A 33 25.08 14.65 -11.53
CA LEU A 33 26.21 13.79 -11.91
C LEU A 33 27.58 14.23 -11.38
N ASP A 34 27.77 15.49 -10.97
CA ASP A 34 29.14 16.02 -10.88
C ASP A 34 29.76 16.10 -9.48
N ASN A 35 29.08 15.72 -8.39
CA ASN A 35 29.66 15.92 -7.05
C ASN A 35 29.51 14.79 -6.02
N VAL A 36 28.94 13.61 -6.37
CA VAL A 36 28.93 12.48 -5.43
C VAL A 36 29.16 11.16 -6.16
N SER A 37 30.34 10.55 -5.97
CA SER A 37 30.67 9.21 -6.46
C SER A 37 29.99 8.15 -5.57
N LEU A 38 28.68 7.99 -5.69
CA LEU A 38 27.95 6.90 -5.02
C LEU A 38 28.16 5.58 -5.77
N GLU A 39 28.61 4.54 -5.08
CA GLU A 39 28.83 3.22 -5.69
C GLU A 39 27.53 2.63 -6.25
N THR A 40 26.39 2.93 -5.63
CA THR A 40 25.06 2.53 -6.12
C THR A 40 24.76 3.05 -7.52
N ILE A 41 25.19 4.28 -7.85
CA ILE A 41 25.02 4.86 -9.20
C ILE A 41 25.86 4.08 -10.21
N LYS A 42 27.10 3.73 -9.86
CA LYS A 42 27.99 2.92 -10.71
C LYS A 42 27.38 1.52 -10.98
N VAL A 43 26.78 0.89 -9.97
CA VAL A 43 26.11 -0.42 -10.12
C VAL A 43 24.87 -0.31 -11.01
N LEU A 44 24.06 0.75 -10.86
CA LEU A 44 22.88 0.97 -11.70
C LEU A 44 23.24 1.20 -13.18
N GLU A 45 24.35 1.89 -13.46
CA GLU A 45 24.87 2.05 -14.83
C GLU A 45 25.32 0.72 -15.46
N ILE A 46 25.86 -0.20 -14.65
CA ILE A 46 26.25 -1.54 -15.11
C ILE A 46 25.02 -2.39 -15.41
N LEU A 47 23.99 -2.34 -14.56
CA LEU A 47 22.76 -3.11 -14.74
C LEU A 47 21.90 -2.59 -15.90
N SER A 48 21.88 -1.27 -16.16
CA SER A 48 21.15 -0.70 -17.30
C SER A 48 21.73 -1.16 -18.64
N LYS A 49 23.05 -1.37 -18.71
CA LYS A 49 23.75 -1.94 -19.88
C LYS A 49 23.45 -3.43 -20.10
N GLN A 50 22.97 -4.14 -19.07
CA GLN A 50 22.68 -5.58 -19.13
C GLN A 50 21.18 -5.90 -19.31
N ALA A 51 20.29 -4.93 -19.12
CA ALA A 51 18.85 -5.12 -19.23
C ALA A 51 18.37 -5.08 -20.70
N SER A 52 18.56 -6.19 -21.41
CA SER A 52 17.92 -6.43 -22.72
C SER A 52 17.16 -7.75 -22.76
N VAL A 53 16.36 -8.05 -21.73
CA VAL A 53 15.23 -8.99 -21.84
C VAL A 53 14.17 -8.58 -20.82
N LYS A 54 13.04 -8.02 -21.28
CA LYS A 54 11.86 -7.82 -20.43
C LYS A 54 11.18 -9.20 -20.21
N PRO A 55 10.91 -9.65 -18.98
CA PRO A 55 9.92 -10.70 -18.78
C PRO A 55 8.54 -10.12 -19.11
N ARG A 56 7.80 -10.86 -19.96
CA ARG A 56 6.43 -10.56 -20.37
C ARG A 56 5.55 -10.55 -19.12
N ASN A 57 4.92 -9.42 -18.80
CA ASN A 57 4.01 -9.25 -17.67
C ASN A 57 2.98 -10.39 -17.61
N GLN A 58 3.15 -11.32 -16.67
CA GLN A 58 2.07 -12.21 -16.23
C GLN A 58 1.45 -11.55 -15.00
N ASN A 59 0.52 -10.61 -15.24
CA ASN A 59 -0.30 -10.04 -14.18
C ASN A 59 -1.34 -11.09 -13.77
N GLY A 60 -0.93 -11.98 -12.88
CA GLY A 60 -1.77 -12.98 -12.25
C GLY A 60 -0.91 -13.78 -11.29
N ILE A 61 -0.98 -13.46 -10.00
CA ILE A 61 -0.47 -14.37 -8.98
C ILE A 61 -1.50 -15.49 -8.90
N PRO A 62 -1.18 -16.74 -9.30
CA PRO A 62 -2.10 -17.84 -9.06
C PRO A 62 -2.29 -17.96 -7.56
N ILE A 63 -3.55 -17.82 -7.12
CA ILE A 63 -3.94 -18.14 -5.75
C ILE A 63 -3.70 -19.64 -5.60
N LYS A 64 -2.53 -20.01 -5.06
CA LYS A 64 -2.31 -21.35 -4.57
C LYS A 64 -3.17 -21.49 -3.32
N TYR A 65 -4.28 -22.20 -3.47
CA TYR A 65 -4.93 -22.80 -2.33
C TYR A 65 -3.94 -23.81 -1.77
N ASP A 66 -3.19 -23.44 -0.74
CA ASP A 66 -2.55 -24.44 0.09
C ASP A 66 -3.69 -25.31 0.63
N LYS A 67 -3.71 -26.56 0.18
CA LYS A 67 -4.60 -27.58 0.70
C LYS A 67 -4.29 -27.65 2.19
N SER A 68 -5.16 -27.07 3.00
CA SER A 68 -4.96 -26.90 4.44
C SER A 68 -4.43 -28.19 5.05
N ARG A 69 -3.28 -28.10 5.72
CA ARG A 69 -2.91 -29.11 6.72
C ARG A 69 -4.09 -29.21 7.68
N SER A 70 -4.62 -30.40 7.84
CA SER A 70 -5.66 -30.73 8.81
C SER A 70 -5.21 -30.26 10.19
N VAL A 71 -5.80 -29.19 10.70
CA VAL A 71 -5.68 -28.75 12.09
C VAL A 71 -7.07 -28.32 12.53
N ASP A 72 -7.60 -29.15 13.42
CA ASP A 72 -8.66 -28.97 14.42
C ASP A 72 -10.03 -28.40 14.00
N ASP A 73 -11.04 -29.05 14.57
CA ASP A 73 -12.48 -28.92 14.38
C ASP A 73 -13.04 -27.53 14.80
N ASN A 74 -12.62 -26.46 14.11
CA ASN A 74 -13.35 -25.19 14.09
C ASN A 74 -14.31 -25.22 12.91
N SER A 75 -15.38 -26.01 13.05
CA SER A 75 -16.48 -25.99 12.09
C SER A 75 -17.09 -24.58 12.07
N LEU A 76 -16.83 -23.84 10.98
CA LEU A 76 -17.53 -22.59 10.68
C LEU A 76 -19.02 -22.89 10.75
N LYS A 77 -19.71 -22.34 11.75
CA LYS A 77 -21.14 -22.57 11.90
C LYS A 77 -21.89 -21.66 10.93
N PRO A 78 -22.82 -22.22 10.15
CA PRO A 78 -23.69 -21.39 9.30
C PRO A 78 -24.34 -20.29 10.14
N TYR A 79 -24.38 -19.07 9.61
CA TYR A 79 -24.99 -17.88 10.22
C TYR A 79 -24.28 -17.29 11.45
N GLU A 80 -23.13 -17.84 11.89
CA GLU A 80 -22.32 -17.22 12.96
C GLU A 80 -21.23 -16.29 12.41
N GLU A 81 -20.86 -16.46 11.14
CA GLU A 81 -19.78 -15.74 10.48
C GLU A 81 -20.25 -14.97 9.24
N PHE A 82 -19.59 -13.85 8.96
CA PHE A 82 -19.72 -13.13 7.70
C PHE A 82 -18.35 -12.72 7.16
N LEU A 83 -18.29 -12.51 5.85
CA LEU A 83 -17.10 -12.15 5.11
C LEU A 83 -17.20 -10.69 4.66
N VAL A 84 -16.22 -9.87 5.03
CA VAL A 84 -16.14 -8.46 4.68
C VAL A 84 -15.13 -8.24 3.57
N TYR A 85 -15.52 -7.46 2.57
CA TYR A 85 -14.64 -7.00 1.50
C TYR A 85 -14.16 -5.57 1.78
N ILE A 86 -12.84 -5.41 1.86
CA ILE A 86 -12.18 -4.15 2.18
C ILE A 86 -11.28 -3.76 1.01
N ARG A 87 -11.60 -2.63 0.37
CA ARG A 87 -10.76 -2.02 -0.66
C ARG A 87 -9.65 -1.21 0.00
N ILE A 88 -8.41 -1.45 -0.40
CA ILE A 88 -7.24 -0.71 0.05
C ILE A 88 -6.72 0.11 -1.10
N TYR A 89 -6.58 1.42 -0.90
CA TYR A 89 -6.07 2.33 -1.92
C TYR A 89 -4.57 2.60 -1.73
N GLU A 90 -3.91 3.02 -2.81
CA GLU A 90 -2.53 3.48 -2.76
C GLU A 90 -2.37 4.67 -1.81
N PRO A 91 -1.18 4.83 -1.18
CA PRO A 91 -1.02 5.84 -0.16
C PRO A 91 -1.15 7.25 -0.72
N PHE A 92 -1.82 8.12 0.03
CA PHE A 92 -2.02 9.51 -0.36
C PHE A 92 -0.68 10.26 -0.35
N LYS A 93 -0.36 10.93 -1.45
CA LYS A 93 0.81 11.80 -1.55
C LYS A 93 0.33 13.25 -1.42
N SER A 94 0.39 13.80 -0.22
CA SER A 94 0.15 15.23 -0.02
C SER A 94 1.27 16.02 -0.71
N GLN A 95 0.96 16.59 -1.87
CA GLN A 95 1.92 17.47 -2.55
C GLN A 95 1.88 18.86 -1.89
N PRO A 96 3.03 19.47 -1.57
CA PRO A 96 3.04 20.85 -1.10
C PRO A 96 2.48 21.76 -2.19
N ARG A 97 1.60 22.70 -1.80
CA ARG A 97 0.91 23.67 -2.68
C ARG A 97 1.82 24.51 -3.59
N SER A 98 3.15 24.45 -3.46
CA SER A 98 4.07 25.25 -4.28
C SER A 98 4.18 24.75 -5.73
N LEU A 99 3.78 23.52 -6.04
CA LEU A 99 3.80 22.97 -7.39
C LEU A 99 2.51 23.34 -8.17
N LYS A 100 2.39 24.61 -8.55
CA LYS A 100 1.24 25.18 -9.31
C LYS A 100 1.05 24.63 -10.74
N TYR A 101 1.76 23.58 -11.16
CA TYR A 101 1.86 23.18 -12.56
C TYR A 101 1.44 21.73 -12.88
N ARG A 102 0.76 21.02 -11.97
CA ARG A 102 0.08 19.78 -12.34
C ARG A 102 -1.43 19.96 -12.35
N THR A 103 -1.99 19.92 -13.56
CA THR A 103 -3.43 19.92 -13.87
C THR A 103 -4.11 18.57 -13.64
N SER A 104 -3.37 17.53 -13.23
CA SER A 104 -3.95 16.22 -12.95
C SER A 104 -4.45 16.15 -11.50
N ILE A 105 -5.77 16.05 -11.34
CA ILE A 105 -6.40 15.69 -10.06
C ILE A 105 -5.76 14.39 -9.57
N PRO A 106 -5.30 14.29 -8.31
CA PRO A 106 -4.76 13.04 -7.79
C PRO A 106 -5.85 11.96 -7.86
N VAL A 107 -5.64 10.96 -8.71
CA VAL A 107 -6.57 9.84 -8.87
C VAL A 107 -6.29 8.81 -7.77
N LEU A 108 -7.30 8.52 -6.95
CA LEU A 108 -7.28 7.41 -6.01
C LEU A 108 -7.15 6.10 -6.79
N LYS A 109 -6.04 5.38 -6.58
CA LYS A 109 -5.79 4.09 -7.22
C LYS A 109 -6.06 2.96 -6.24
N LEU A 110 -6.91 2.02 -6.64
CA LEU A 110 -7.15 0.80 -5.87
C LEU A 110 -5.89 -0.06 -5.92
N LYS A 111 -5.35 -0.41 -4.76
CA LYS A 111 -4.17 -1.28 -4.63
C LYS A 111 -4.57 -2.75 -4.55
N SER A 112 -5.53 -3.06 -3.69
CA SER A 112 -5.99 -4.43 -3.46
C SER A 112 -7.40 -4.45 -2.87
N VAL A 113 -8.03 -5.63 -2.91
CA VAL A 113 -9.25 -5.92 -2.17
C VAL A 113 -8.96 -7.10 -1.26
N ILE A 114 -9.14 -6.90 0.04
CA ILE A 114 -8.93 -7.91 1.08
C ILE A 114 -10.29 -8.46 1.47
N SER A 115 -10.38 -9.79 1.58
CA SER A 115 -11.53 -10.49 2.12
C SER A 115 -11.15 -10.98 3.51
N ILE A 116 -11.93 -10.63 4.53
CA ILE A 116 -11.63 -10.95 5.94
C ILE A 116 -12.90 -11.37 6.68
N LEU A 117 -12.79 -12.32 7.60
CA LEU A 117 -13.93 -12.75 8.42
C LEU A 117 -14.26 -11.72 9.50
N GLY A 118 -15.53 -11.64 9.89
CA GLY A 118 -15.98 -10.80 10.99
C GLY A 118 -15.29 -11.11 12.32
N SER A 119 -14.91 -12.37 12.56
CA SER A 119 -14.23 -12.84 13.76
C SER A 119 -12.73 -12.58 13.79
N GLN A 120 -12.16 -12.06 12.70
CA GLN A 120 -10.75 -11.70 12.66
C GLN A 120 -10.54 -10.29 13.21
N THR A 121 -9.31 -10.01 13.63
CA THR A 121 -8.90 -8.75 14.23
C THR A 121 -8.48 -7.71 13.18
N LEU A 122 -8.49 -6.44 13.58
CA LEU A 122 -7.85 -5.37 12.79
C LEU A 122 -6.34 -5.61 12.61
N TYR A 123 -5.68 -6.25 13.59
CA TYR A 123 -4.28 -6.62 13.45
C TYR A 123 -4.08 -7.62 12.29
N GLU A 124 -4.92 -8.65 12.19
CA GLU A 124 -4.89 -9.57 11.05
C GLU A 124 -5.14 -8.88 9.72
N LEU A 125 -6.05 -7.91 9.67
CA LEU A 125 -6.26 -7.07 8.48
C LEU A 125 -4.98 -6.31 8.11
N ARG A 126 -4.34 -5.66 9.08
CA ARG A 126 -3.07 -4.93 8.90
C ARG A 126 -2.01 -5.82 8.27
N GLN A 127 -1.84 -7.06 8.74
CA GLN A 127 -0.83 -7.98 8.19
C GLN A 127 -1.08 -8.40 6.73
N LYS A 128 -2.29 -8.15 6.19
CA LYS A 128 -2.63 -8.40 4.78
C LYS A 128 -2.50 -7.15 3.90
N ILE A 129 -2.33 -5.97 4.48
CA ILE A 129 -2.11 -4.73 3.72
C ILE A 129 -0.66 -4.70 3.25
N MET A 130 -0.47 -4.62 1.94
CA MET A 130 0.85 -4.55 1.31
C MET A 130 1.11 -3.14 0.80
N CYS A 131 2.09 -2.44 1.39
CA CYS A 131 2.51 -1.12 0.92
C CYS A 131 3.88 -1.19 0.22
N GLN A 132 4.07 -0.35 -0.81
CA GLN A 132 5.39 -0.22 -1.44
C GLN A 132 6.42 0.35 -0.46
N SER A 133 6.00 1.22 0.45
CA SER A 133 6.87 1.81 1.48
C SER A 133 7.47 0.75 2.39
N ASP A 134 6.77 -0.38 2.62
CA ASP A 134 7.26 -1.52 3.41
C ASP A 134 8.53 -2.14 2.87
N LEU A 135 8.73 -2.06 1.55
CA LEU A 135 9.87 -2.66 0.84
C LEU A 135 11.09 -1.73 0.80
N SER A 136 11.00 -0.54 1.40
CA SER A 136 12.10 0.43 1.40
C SER A 136 13.25 -0.07 2.25
N ILE A 137 14.48 0.13 1.77
CA ILE A 137 15.70 -0.16 2.51
C ILE A 137 15.89 0.94 3.56
N THR A 138 16.00 0.55 4.82
CA THR A 138 16.10 1.49 5.95
C THR A 138 17.53 1.85 6.31
N LYS A 139 18.48 1.00 5.93
CA LYS A 139 19.91 1.13 6.25
C LYS A 139 20.69 1.59 5.03
N GLU A 140 21.67 2.45 5.26
CA GLU A 140 22.64 2.87 4.24
C GLU A 140 23.43 1.63 3.79
N ILE A 141 23.49 1.38 2.48
CA ILE A 141 24.18 0.23 1.89
C ILE A 141 25.13 0.64 0.75
N SER A 142 25.51 1.92 0.68
CA SER A 142 26.38 2.44 -0.39
C SER A 142 27.73 1.74 -0.42
N GLU A 143 28.27 1.36 0.74
CA GLU A 143 29.55 0.64 0.86
C GLU A 143 29.48 -0.79 0.32
N ASN A 144 28.29 -1.41 0.29
CA ASN A 144 28.09 -2.80 -0.12
C ASN A 144 26.77 -2.96 -0.90
N PRO A 145 26.67 -2.40 -2.12
CA PRO A 145 25.41 -2.30 -2.86
C PRO A 145 24.83 -3.67 -3.30
N ASN A 146 25.67 -4.70 -3.35
CA ASN A 146 25.26 -6.06 -3.68
C ASN A 146 24.82 -6.89 -2.45
N GLN A 147 24.98 -6.34 -1.24
CA GLN A 147 24.54 -7.02 -0.04
C GLN A 147 23.02 -7.06 0.01
N ARG A 148 22.47 -8.22 0.36
CA ARG A 148 21.03 -8.36 0.57
C ARG A 148 20.61 -7.46 1.75
N PRO A 149 19.57 -6.63 1.60
CA PRO A 149 19.08 -5.81 2.70
C PRO A 149 18.74 -6.68 3.92
N GLU A 150 19.28 -6.32 5.08
CA GLU A 150 19.11 -7.08 6.33
C GLU A 150 17.69 -6.95 6.89
N SER A 151 17.10 -5.77 6.76
CA SER A 151 15.73 -5.46 7.20
C SER A 151 15.06 -4.51 6.23
N MET A 152 13.75 -4.66 6.08
CA MET A 152 12.91 -3.75 5.32
C MET A 152 12.21 -2.75 6.26
N ALA A 153 11.64 -1.69 5.69
CA ALA A 153 10.93 -0.66 6.47
C ALA A 153 9.85 -1.22 7.38
N LYS A 154 9.08 -2.22 6.92
CA LYS A 154 8.06 -2.87 7.76
C LYS A 154 8.62 -3.58 9.00
N ASP A 155 9.89 -4.02 8.96
CA ASP A 155 10.51 -4.76 10.06
C ASP A 155 11.03 -3.79 11.13
N VAL A 156 11.40 -2.57 10.73
CA VAL A 156 11.92 -1.52 11.61
C VAL A 156 10.80 -0.60 12.13
N TYR A 157 9.88 -0.20 11.26
CA TYR A 157 8.83 0.77 11.53
C TYR A 157 7.47 0.08 11.60
N GLN A 158 7.26 -0.67 12.67
CA GLN A 158 6.07 -1.50 12.86
C GLN A 158 4.86 -0.70 13.36
N SER A 159 5.03 0.53 13.84
CA SER A 159 3.91 1.30 14.39
C SER A 159 2.92 1.72 13.30
N GLY A 160 1.64 1.71 13.66
CA GLY A 160 0.54 2.14 12.79
C GLY A 160 -0.79 2.14 13.51
N PHE A 161 -1.81 2.72 12.87
CA PHE A 161 -3.18 2.74 13.39
C PHE A 161 -4.22 2.68 12.27
N PHE A 162 -5.40 2.18 12.61
CA PHE A 162 -6.62 2.45 11.83
C PHE A 162 -7.40 3.57 12.49
N TYR A 163 -7.94 4.48 11.70
CA TYR A 163 -8.91 5.46 12.16
C TYR A 163 -10.24 5.20 11.49
N ILE A 164 -11.21 4.73 12.28
CA ILE A 164 -12.53 4.30 11.85
C ILE A 164 -13.56 4.98 12.76
N GLU A 165 -14.52 5.68 12.15
CA GLU A 165 -15.46 6.60 12.80
C GLU A 165 -14.75 7.68 13.65
N ASP A 166 -14.78 7.52 14.96
CA ASP A 166 -14.21 8.40 15.97
C ASP A 166 -13.08 7.74 16.77
N THR A 167 -12.65 6.54 16.36
CA THR A 167 -11.75 5.69 17.14
C THR A 167 -10.42 5.43 16.41
N PHE A 168 -9.33 5.69 17.10
CA PHE A 168 -7.97 5.28 16.71
C PHE A 168 -7.69 3.88 17.27
N TYR A 169 -7.52 2.90 16.39
CA TYR A 169 -7.12 1.53 16.71
C TYR A 169 -5.62 1.38 16.48
N ASN A 170 -4.82 1.53 17.54
CA ASN A 170 -3.36 1.49 17.48
C ASN A 170 -2.82 0.06 17.49
N ASP A 171 -1.72 -0.16 16.77
CA ASP A 171 -1.01 -1.43 16.79
C ASP A 171 -0.15 -1.56 18.07
N THR A 172 -0.61 -2.38 18.99
CA THR A 172 0.07 -2.71 20.26
C THR A 172 0.74 -4.08 20.25
N SER A 173 0.92 -4.70 19.08
CA SER A 173 1.51 -6.05 18.95
C SER A 173 2.94 -6.17 19.49
N VAL A 174 3.71 -5.08 19.41
CA VAL A 174 5.07 -5.00 19.96
C VAL A 174 5.14 -3.83 20.93
N SER A 175 5.78 -4.05 22.08
CA SER A 175 5.92 -3.03 23.13
C SER A 175 6.73 -1.80 22.70
N THR A 176 7.53 -1.91 21.64
CA THR A 176 8.28 -0.80 21.03
C THR A 176 7.44 0.03 20.07
N ASN A 177 6.21 -0.37 19.76
CA ASN A 177 5.35 0.40 18.87
C ASN A 177 4.95 1.72 19.52
N ILE A 178 5.04 2.78 18.73
CA ILE A 178 4.68 4.14 19.12
C ILE A 178 3.19 4.34 18.81
N ASP A 179 2.46 4.82 19.80
CA ASP A 179 1.10 5.30 19.59
C ASP A 179 1.13 6.66 18.88
N TYR A 180 0.84 6.64 17.58
CA TYR A 180 0.76 7.85 16.75
C TYR A 180 -0.48 8.71 17.04
N SER A 181 -1.53 8.13 17.62
CA SER A 181 -2.78 8.85 17.87
C SER A 181 -2.62 9.93 18.94
N ASN A 182 -1.71 9.75 19.90
CA ASN A 182 -1.51 10.70 21.01
C ASN A 182 -1.25 12.14 20.53
N ILE A 183 -0.36 12.32 19.56
CA ILE A 183 -0.05 13.66 19.02
C ILE A 183 -1.28 14.28 18.34
N ILE A 184 -2.09 13.46 17.68
CA ILE A 184 -3.33 13.90 17.00
C ILE A 184 -4.36 14.32 18.04
N LEU A 185 -4.51 13.55 19.13
CA LEU A 185 -5.43 13.83 20.23
C LEU A 185 -5.07 15.11 20.98
N GLU A 186 -3.79 15.33 21.26
CA GLU A 186 -3.29 16.57 21.86
C GLU A 186 -3.59 17.78 20.97
N TRP A 187 -3.27 17.68 19.68
CA TRP A 187 -3.56 18.72 18.70
C TRP A 187 -5.06 19.02 18.60
N ALA A 188 -5.90 17.98 18.63
CA ALA A 188 -7.35 18.10 18.53
C ALA A 188 -7.98 18.75 19.77
N THR A 189 -7.48 18.39 20.96
CA THR A 189 -7.96 18.93 22.25
C THR A 189 -7.77 20.44 22.32
N VAL A 190 -6.62 20.95 21.86
CA VAL A 190 -6.35 22.41 21.80
C VAL A 190 -7.31 23.14 20.87
N ARG A 191 -7.95 22.43 19.94
CA ARG A 191 -8.83 22.98 18.92
C ARG A 191 -10.32 22.69 19.13
N ASP A 192 -10.67 22.03 20.24
CA ASP A 192 -12.04 21.59 20.52
C ASP A 192 -12.61 20.70 19.40
N ILE A 193 -11.77 19.81 18.85
CA ILE A 193 -12.15 18.82 17.84
C ILE A 193 -12.24 17.45 18.52
N GLY A 194 -13.39 16.79 18.42
CA GLY A 194 -13.63 15.48 19.02
C GLY A 194 -15.05 15.35 19.60
N PRO A 195 -15.28 14.42 20.54
CA PRO A 195 -14.30 13.56 21.20
C PRO A 195 -13.80 12.42 20.30
N PHE A 196 -12.54 12.03 20.49
CA PHE A 196 -11.94 10.85 19.86
C PHE A 196 -11.73 9.75 20.90
N LYS A 197 -11.80 8.50 20.45
CA LYS A 197 -11.55 7.30 21.26
C LYS A 197 -10.24 6.65 20.84
N VAL A 198 -9.67 5.87 21.75
CA VAL A 198 -8.48 5.04 21.50
C VAL A 198 -8.79 3.61 21.88
N ALA A 199 -8.41 2.68 21.00
CA ALA A 199 -8.54 1.24 21.17
C ALA A 199 -7.31 0.52 20.58
N THR A 200 -7.21 -0.79 20.80
CA THR A 200 -6.15 -1.61 20.20
C THR A 200 -6.64 -2.31 18.94
N MET A 201 -5.71 -2.74 18.08
CA MET A 201 -6.02 -3.56 16.91
C MET A 201 -6.50 -4.99 17.22
N ASP A 202 -6.67 -5.35 18.49
CA ASP A 202 -7.32 -6.61 18.91
C ASP A 202 -8.84 -6.59 18.67
N ALA A 203 -9.40 -5.42 18.33
CA ALA A 203 -10.80 -5.28 17.96
C ALA A 203 -11.15 -6.17 16.76
N LEU A 204 -12.27 -6.88 16.88
CA LEU A 204 -12.80 -7.76 15.83
C LEU A 204 -13.48 -6.95 14.74
N ILE A 205 -13.40 -7.39 13.49
CA ILE A 205 -14.08 -6.75 12.35
C ILE A 205 -15.60 -6.64 12.59
N ASN A 206 -16.23 -7.65 13.20
CA ASN A 206 -17.65 -7.66 13.52
C ASN A 206 -18.06 -6.76 14.70
N SER A 207 -17.09 -6.28 15.48
CA SER A 207 -17.32 -5.36 16.58
C SER A 207 -17.25 -3.88 16.15
N LEU A 208 -16.82 -3.63 14.91
CA LEU A 208 -16.62 -2.27 14.42
C LEU A 208 -17.96 -1.64 14.03
N TYR A 209 -18.20 -0.44 14.55
CA TYR A 209 -19.26 0.43 14.07
C TYR A 209 -18.73 1.17 12.84
N THR A 210 -19.10 0.74 11.64
CA THR A 210 -18.61 1.36 10.40
C THR A 210 -19.73 1.54 9.38
N LYS A 211 -19.51 2.48 8.46
CA LYS A 211 -20.38 2.69 7.29
C LYS A 211 -19.75 2.04 6.06
N PHE A 212 -20.52 1.18 5.39
CA PHE A 212 -20.13 0.64 4.09
C PHE A 212 -20.10 1.74 3.03
N GLY A 213 -19.08 1.71 2.17
CA GLY A 213 -18.83 2.72 1.15
C GLY A 213 -18.17 4.01 1.67
N PHE A 214 -18.00 4.17 2.98
CA PHE A 214 -17.31 5.32 3.57
C PHE A 214 -15.78 5.09 3.63
N PRO A 215 -14.96 6.10 3.32
CA PRO A 215 -13.51 6.00 3.42
C PRO A 215 -13.00 6.16 4.86
N TRP A 216 -12.26 5.16 5.34
CA TRP A 216 -11.52 5.17 6.59
C TRP A 216 -10.02 5.24 6.33
N VAL A 217 -9.22 5.44 7.38
CA VAL A 217 -7.77 5.62 7.26
C VAL A 217 -7.01 4.45 7.90
N TYR A 218 -5.97 3.99 7.23
CA TYR A 218 -4.90 3.18 7.79
C TYR A 218 -3.58 3.93 7.61
N GLN A 219 -2.86 4.21 8.69
CA GLN A 219 -1.58 4.90 8.63
C GLN A 219 -0.47 4.06 9.26
N HIS A 220 0.66 3.97 8.58
CA HIS A 220 1.86 3.27 9.07
C HIS A 220 3.13 4.04 8.68
N GLN A 221 4.27 3.66 9.29
CA GLN A 221 5.57 4.32 9.06
C GLN A 221 5.55 5.85 9.31
N GLY A 222 4.65 6.32 10.17
CA GLY A 222 4.50 7.73 10.55
C GLY A 222 3.81 8.64 9.52
N CYS A 223 3.93 8.39 8.21
CA CYS A 223 3.37 9.27 7.18
C CYS A 223 2.73 8.55 5.98
N CYS A 224 2.75 7.22 5.95
CA CYS A 224 2.16 6.46 4.86
C CYS A 224 0.68 6.21 5.14
N GLU A 225 -0.17 7.09 4.61
CA GLU A 225 -1.63 7.07 4.80
C GLU A 225 -2.34 6.36 3.65
N HIS A 226 -3.09 5.31 3.97
CA HIS A 226 -3.93 4.56 3.06
C HIS A 226 -5.39 4.81 3.36
N LEU A 227 -6.18 5.02 2.31
CA LEU A 227 -7.62 5.00 2.41
C LEU A 227 -8.12 3.56 2.30
N ILE A 228 -9.00 3.16 3.21
CA ILE A 228 -9.64 1.84 3.23
C ILE A 228 -11.16 2.01 3.15
N VAL A 229 -11.84 1.15 2.40
CA VAL A 229 -13.31 1.20 2.27
C VAL A 229 -13.87 -0.19 2.45
N LEU A 230 -14.76 -0.36 3.44
CA LEU A 230 -15.57 -1.57 3.58
C LEU A 230 -16.67 -1.49 2.54
N THR A 231 -16.72 -2.44 1.59
CA THR A 231 -17.62 -2.36 0.43
C THR A 231 -18.78 -3.34 0.45
N ASP A 232 -18.60 -4.51 1.07
CA ASP A 232 -19.61 -5.56 1.09
C ASP A 232 -19.41 -6.47 2.32
N ALA A 233 -20.49 -7.06 2.82
CA ALA A 233 -20.50 -8.05 3.90
C ALA A 233 -21.58 -9.10 3.64
N ARG A 234 -21.22 -10.39 3.73
CA ARG A 234 -22.10 -11.51 3.38
C ARG A 234 -21.84 -12.77 4.19
#